data_AF-A0A6N3FM51-F1
#
_entry.id   AF-A0A6N3FM51-F1
#
_cell.length_a   1.000
_cell.length_b   1.000
_cell.length_c   1.000
_cell.angle_alpha   90.00
_cell.angle_beta   90.00
_cell.angle_gamma   90.00
#
_symmetry.space_group_name_H-M   'P 1'
#
loop_
_entity.id
_entity.type
_entity.pdbx_description
1 polymer ?
#
loop_
_entity_poly.entity_id
_entity_poly.type
_entity_poly.pdbx_seq_one_letter_code
_entity_poly.pdbx_strand_id
1 'polypeptide(L)' 'MTPEAVAQNVAETLETMMPHHGYCLAPTHYLQDNTPVENVIAMYQTAHKLGRYGK' A
#
# COMPACT_ATOMS: atom_id res chain seq x y z
N MET A 1 -1.87 -12.74 6.00
CA MET A 1 -1.37 -12.33 4.66
C MET A 1 0.14 -12.44 4.66
N THR A 2 0.74 -12.82 3.54
CA THR A 2 2.18 -12.72 3.32
C THR A 2 2.55 -11.33 2.80
N PRO A 3 3.83 -10.93 2.84
CA PRO A 3 4.29 -9.66 2.26
C PRO A 3 3.93 -9.48 0.79
N GLU A 4 3.96 -10.55 0.00
CA GLU A 4 3.61 -10.55 -1.42
C GLU A 4 2.12 -10.28 -1.62
N ALA A 5 1.27 -10.88 -0.78
CA ALA A 5 -0.16 -10.62 -0.80
C ALA A 5 -0.48 -9.16 -0.42
N VAL A 6 0.28 -8.57 0.51
CA VAL A 6 0.15 -7.15 0.87
C VAL A 6 0.58 -6.25 -0.30
N ALA A 7 1.71 -6.54 -0.93
CA ALA A 7 2.18 -5.79 -2.09
C ALA A 7 1.16 -5.84 -3.24
N GLN A 8 0.59 -7.00 -3.51
CA GLN A 8 -0.46 -7.15 -4.53
C GLN A 8 -1.69 -6.31 -4.20
N ASN A 9 -2.17 -6.37 -2.95
CA ASN A 9 -3.34 -5.61 -2.53
C ASN A 9 -3.12 -4.09 -2.59
N VAL A 10 -1.92 -3.61 -2.24
CA VAL A 10 -1.56 -2.19 -2.39
C VAL A 10 -1.51 -1.80 -3.86
N ALA A 11 -0.96 -2.64 -4.74
CA ALA A 11 -0.92 -2.36 -6.18
C ALA A 11 -2.34 -2.20 -6.77
N GLU A 12 -3.26 -3.11 -6.44
CA GLU A 12 -4.67 -3.06 -6.86
C GLU A 12 -5.39 -1.82 -6.32
N THR A 13 -5.11 -1.46 -5.06
CA THR A 13 -5.65 -0.24 -4.44
C THR A 13 -5.18 1.00 -5.20
N LEU A 14 -3.89 1.09 -5.52
CA LEU A 14 -3.33 2.22 -6.25
C LEU A 14 -3.89 2.32 -7.66
N GLU A 15 -4.00 1.20 -8.39
CA GLU A 15 -4.62 1.15 -9.72
C GLU A 15 -6.05 1.71 -9.70
N THR A 16 -6.83 1.36 -8.67
CA THR A 16 -8.20 1.81 -8.51
C THR A 16 -8.30 3.29 -8.12
N MET A 17 -7.47 3.71 -7.16
CA MET A 17 -7.67 5.00 -6.46
C MET A 17 -6.89 6.17 -7.08
N MET A 18 -5.82 5.90 -7.83
CA MET A 18 -4.97 6.95 -8.38
C MET A 18 -5.48 7.74 -9.61
N PRO A 19 -6.33 7.22 -10.53
CA PRO A 19 -6.57 7.86 -11.85
C PRO A 19 -6.92 9.36 -11.86
N HIS A 20 -7.49 9.90 -10.78
CA HIS A 20 -7.92 11.30 -10.68
C HIS A 20 -7.08 12.15 -9.73
N HIS A 21 -5.88 11.68 -9.37
CA HIS A 21 -5.00 12.33 -8.39
C HIS A 21 -5.64 12.46 -6.99
N GLY A 22 -4.91 13.06 -6.05
CA GLY A 22 -5.42 13.39 -4.72
C GLY A 22 -5.57 12.20 -3.75
N TYR A 23 -5.25 10.98 -4.16
CA TYR A 23 -5.26 9.83 -3.27
C TYR A 23 -4.03 9.82 -2.36
N CYS A 24 -4.26 9.66 -1.06
CA CYS A 24 -3.22 9.47 -0.05
C CYS A 24 -3.38 8.07 0.57
N LEU A 25 -2.45 7.16 0.25
CA LEU A 25 -2.47 5.81 0.81
C LEU A 25 -2.23 5.86 2.32
N ALA A 26 -3.14 5.25 3.09
CA ALA A 26 -2.99 4.99 4.50
C ALA A 26 -3.73 3.69 4.87
N PRO A 27 -3.36 3.04 5.99
CA PRO A 27 -4.19 2.00 6.58
C PRO A 27 -5.58 2.54 6.96
N THR A 28 -6.65 1.75 6.77
CA THR A 28 -8.02 2.14 7.17
C THR A 28 -8.17 2.29 8.69
N HIS A 29 -7.39 1.54 9.46
CA HIS A 29 -7.31 1.59 10.92
C HIS A 29 -5.85 1.63 11.38
N TYR A 30 -5.62 1.84 12.67
CA TYR A 30 -4.27 1.84 13.25
C TYR A 30 -3.55 0.51 13.07
N LEU A 31 -2.22 0.58 12.96
CA LEU A 31 -1.36 -0.60 13.05
C LEU A 31 -1.50 -1.23 14.45
N GLN A 32 -1.63 -2.55 14.47
CA GLN A 32 -1.81 -3.33 15.69
C GLN A 32 -0.52 -4.06 16.05
N ASP A 33 -0.36 -4.45 17.32
CA ASP A 33 0.80 -5.17 17.85
C ASP A 33 1.02 -6.54 17.20
N ASN A 34 -0.05 -7.17 16.74
CA ASN A 34 -0.03 -8.45 16.03
C ASN A 34 0.19 -8.31 14.52
N THR A 35 0.38 -7.09 13.99
CA THR A 35 0.65 -6.91 12.55
C THR A 35 2.10 -7.30 12.26
N PRO A 36 2.36 -8.29 11.40
CA PRO A 36 3.73 -8.66 11.05
C PRO A 36 4.48 -7.48 10.44
N VAL A 37 5.70 -7.22 10.89
CA VAL A 37 6.49 -6.05 10.49
C VAL A 37 6.78 -6.06 8.99
N GLU A 38 7.06 -7.24 8.44
CA GLU A 38 7.28 -7.48 7.01
C GLU A 38 6.09 -7.05 6.15
N ASN A 39 4.86 -7.18 6.66
CA ASN A 39 3.67 -6.75 5.95
C ASN A 39 3.58 -5.22 5.91
N VAL A 40 3.91 -4.54 7.02
CA VAL A 40 3.95 -3.06 7.07
C VAL A 40 5.01 -2.53 6.10
N ILE A 41 6.19 -3.14 6.09
CA ILE A 41 7.28 -2.78 5.17
C ILE A 41 6.83 -2.98 3.71
N ALA A 42 6.25 -4.14 3.39
CA ALA A 42 5.76 -4.42 2.04
C ALA A 42 4.70 -3.42 1.57
N MET A 43 3.80 -3.00 2.46
CA MET A 43 2.78 -1.99 2.17
C MET A 43 3.42 -0.67 1.74
N TYR A 44 4.29 -0.09 2.58
CA TYR A 44 4.91 1.21 2.31
C TYR A 44 5.93 1.16 1.17
N GLN A 45 6.71 0.09 1.02
CA GLN A 45 7.65 -0.05 -0.10
C GLN A 45 6.91 -0.11 -1.44
N THR A 46 5.80 -0.84 -1.50
CA THR A 46 4.97 -0.91 -2.71
C THR A 46 4.36 0.46 -3.03
N ALA A 47 3.84 1.15 -2.01
CA ALA A 47 3.33 2.51 -2.12
C ALA A 47 4.39 3.47 -2.69
N HIS A 48 5.60 3.45 -2.16
CA HIS A 48 6.69 4.30 -2.63
C HIS A 48 7.15 3.98 -4.06
N LYS A 49 7.03 2.72 -4.50
CA LYS A 49 7.45 2.27 -5.83
C LYS A 49 6.41 2.58 -6.91
N LEU A 50 5.13 2.37 -6.62
CA LEU A 50 4.04 2.44 -7.59
C LEU A 50 3.18 3.71 -7.45
N GLY A 51 3.07 4.27 -6.25
CA GLY A 51 2.18 5.38 -5.90
C GLY A 51 2.67 6.77 -6.33
N ARG A 52 3.39 6.88 -7.45
CA ARG A 52 3.90 8.18 -7.96
C ARG A 52 3.16 8.56 -9.24
N TYR A 53 2.71 9.81 -9.30
CA TYR A 53 2.17 10.41 -10.51
C TYR A 53 3.29 10.86 -11.45
N GLY A 54 3.09 10.71 -12.76
CA GLY A 54 4.03 11.22 -13.77
C GLY A 54 5.39 10.53 -13.75
N LYS A 55 5.39 9.20 -13.90
CA LYS A 55 6.64 8.46 -14.13
C LYS A 55 7.29 8.84 -15.45
#